data_AF-A0A6J6S364-F1
#
_entry.id   AF-A0A6J6S364-F1
#
_cell.length_a   1.000
_cell.length_b   1.000
_cell.length_c   1.000
_cell.angle_alpha   90.00
_cell.angle_beta   90.00
_cell.angle_gamma   90.00
#
_symmetry.space_group_name_H-M   'P 1'
#
loop_
_entity.id
_entity.type
_entity.pdbx_description
1 polymer ?
#
loop_
_entity_poly.entity_id
_entity_poly.type
_entity_poly.pdbx_seq_one_letter_code
_entity_poly.pdbx_strand_id
1 'polypeptide(L)'
;MESLALLVTIMILVSILGAPIGLLVLKIPTQKQSTTMFKKLMAFMFTLIGFMVGTSILLTGPAIGGVLIALFSIGSAIFVFIKIWLDKTYWEH
;
A
#
# COMPACT_ATOMS: atom_id res chain seq x y z
N MET A 1 -24.18 -14.23 4.79
CA MET A 1 -23.91 -13.72 3.42
C MET A 1 -23.45 -12.26 3.45
N GLU A 2 -24.17 -11.35 4.11
CA GLU A 2 -23.83 -9.92 4.18
C GLU A 2 -22.44 -9.63 4.80
N SER A 3 -22.10 -10.31 5.91
CA SER A 3 -20.79 -10.12 6.59
C SER A 3 -19.59 -10.49 5.70
N LEU A 4 -19.71 -11.52 4.85
CA LEU A 4 -18.64 -11.92 3.94
C LEU A 4 -18.45 -10.91 2.81
N ALA A 5 -19.55 -10.40 2.24
CA ALA A 5 -19.51 -9.39 1.19
C ALA A 5 -18.88 -8.07 1.71
N LEU A 6 -19.20 -7.70 2.95
CA LEU A 6 -18.59 -6.55 3.62
C LEU A 6 -17.06 -6.74 3.77
N LEU A 7 -16.63 -7.90 4.26
CA LEU A 7 -15.21 -8.22 4.43
C LEU A 7 -14.45 -8.13 3.10
N VAL A 8 -14.97 -8.75 2.04
CA VAL A 8 -14.35 -8.74 0.70
C VAL A 8 -14.28 -7.31 0.15
N THR A 9 -15.31 -6.50 0.36
CA THR A 9 -15.32 -5.09 -0.05
C THR A 9 -14.25 -4.28 0.67
N ILE A 10 -14.08 -4.49 1.97
CA ILE A 10 -13.01 -3.85 2.76
C ILE A 10 -11.63 -4.30 2.26
N MET A 11 -11.43 -5.59 1.98
CA MET A 11 -10.17 -6.10 1.45
C MET A 11 -9.83 -5.47 0.10
N ILE A 12 -10.81 -5.34 -0.81
CA ILE A 12 -10.63 -4.66 -2.09
C ILE A 12 -10.27 -3.19 -1.89
N LEU A 13 -10.98 -2.47 -1.02
CA LEU A 13 -10.68 -1.08 -0.69
C LEU A 13 -9.26 -0.91 -0.15
N VAL A 14 -8.85 -1.75 0.79
CA VAL A 14 -7.51 -1.73 1.37
C VAL A 14 -6.44 -2.04 0.32
N SER A 15 -6.71 -2.99 -0.58
CA SER A 15 -5.80 -3.37 -1.67
C SER A 15 -5.59 -2.22 -2.66
N ILE A 16 -6.65 -1.47 -2.97
CA ILE A 16 -6.59 -0.32 -3.89
C ILE A 16 -5.98 0.91 -3.22
N LEU A 17 -6.34 1.18 -1.96
CA LEU A 17 -5.98 2.42 -1.26
C LEU A 17 -4.66 2.35 -0.50
N GLY A 18 -4.16 1.17 -0.12
CA GLY A 18 -2.96 1.03 0.71
C GLY A 18 -1.72 1.72 0.13
N ALA A 19 -1.44 1.51 -1.16
CA ALA A 19 -0.31 2.15 -1.83
C ALA A 19 -0.51 3.66 -2.09
N PRO A 20 -1.66 4.14 -2.59
CA PRO A 20 -1.95 5.58 -2.66
C PRO A 20 -1.82 6.30 -1.31
N ILE A 21 -2.32 5.70 -0.22
CA ILE A 21 -2.19 6.26 1.13
C ILE A 21 -0.72 6.31 1.55
N GLY A 22 0.03 5.22 1.35
CA GLY A 22 1.47 5.21 1.63
C GLY A 22 2.23 6.31 0.89
N LEU A 23 1.87 6.57 -0.38
CA LEU A 23 2.46 7.63 -1.19
C LEU A 23 2.07 9.03 -0.70
N LEU A 24 0.81 9.25 -0.30
CA LEU A 24 0.36 10.51 0.29
C LEU A 24 1.07 10.81 1.60
N VAL A 25 1.28 9.79 2.45
CA VAL A 25 2.04 9.92 3.70
C VAL A 25 3.46 10.40 3.42
N LEU A 26 4.12 9.91 2.37
CA LEU A 26 5.47 10.38 2.00
C LEU A 26 5.51 11.86 1.61
N LYS A 27 4.43 12.40 1.03
CA LYS A 27 4.36 13.81 0.63
C LYS A 27 4.23 14.80 1.79
N ILE A 28 3.95 14.33 3.02
CA ILE A 28 3.81 15.22 4.18
C ILE A 28 5.19 15.78 4.54
N PRO A 29 5.38 17.12 4.56
CA PRO A 29 6.64 17.73 4.95
C PRO A 29 6.91 17.49 6.44
N THR A 30 8.13 17.08 6.77
CA THR A 30 8.56 16.81 8.15
C THR A 30 9.84 17.60 8.44
N GLN A 31 9.90 18.27 9.59
CA GLN A 31 11.04 19.13 9.97
C GLN A 31 12.09 18.43 10.85
N LYS A 32 11.74 17.28 11.44
CA LYS A 32 12.63 16.52 12.35
C LYS A 32 12.92 15.15 11.77
N GLN A 33 14.18 14.73 11.84
CA GLN A 33 14.65 13.44 11.34
C GLN A 33 13.87 12.24 11.93
N SER A 34 13.51 12.27 13.23
CA SER A 34 12.72 11.18 13.83
C SER A 34 11.31 11.09 13.23
N THR A 35 10.68 12.23 12.94
CA THR A 35 9.36 12.30 12.30
C THR A 35 9.44 11.83 10.85
N THR A 36 10.55 12.11 10.17
CA THR A 36 10.84 11.60 8.82
C THR A 36 10.98 10.08 8.79
N MET A 37 11.66 9.47 9.77
CA MET A 37 11.77 8.01 9.90
C MET A 37 10.42 7.35 10.24
N PHE A 38 9.64 7.95 11.14
CA PHE A 38 8.30 7.46 11.49
C PHE A 38 7.34 7.53 10.28
N LYS A 39 7.39 8.62 9.51
CA LYS A 39 6.65 8.78 8.26
C LYS A 39 6.95 7.67 7.25
N LYS A 40 8.23 7.31 7.10
CA LYS A 40 8.65 6.20 6.22
C LYS A 40 8.14 4.87 6.71
N LEU A 41 8.23 4.59 8.01
CA LEU A 41 7.70 3.36 8.58
C LEU A 41 6.19 3.26 8.36
N MET A 42 5.45 4.35 8.55
CA MET A 42 4.01 4.38 8.28
C MET A 42 3.70 4.13 6.80
N ALA A 43 4.37 4.85 5.89
CA ALA A 43 4.21 4.62 4.46
C ALA A 43 4.53 3.18 4.06
N PHE A 44 5.58 2.60 4.62
CA PHE A 44 5.96 1.20 4.43
C PHE A 44 4.87 0.24 4.93
N MET A 45 4.34 0.44 6.14
CA MET A 45 3.29 -0.42 6.71
C MET A 45 2.00 -0.37 5.90
N PHE A 46 1.53 0.81 5.49
CA PHE A 46 0.33 0.94 4.65
C PHE A 46 0.49 0.27 3.29
N THR A 47 1.67 0.41 2.69
CA THR A 47 2.02 -0.22 1.42
C THR A 47 2.10 -1.74 1.54
N LEU A 48 2.68 -2.23 2.64
CA LEU A 48 2.84 -3.66 2.93
C LEU A 48 1.49 -4.34 3.17
N ILE A 49 0.56 -3.67 3.85
CA ILE A 49 -0.82 -4.17 4.01
C ILE A 49 -1.50 -4.31 2.65
N GLY A 50 -1.41 -3.28 1.79
CA GLY A 50 -1.95 -3.35 0.42
C GLY A 50 -1.36 -4.52 -0.37
N PHE A 51 -0.03 -4.70 -0.30
CA PHE A 51 0.68 -5.81 -0.93
C PHE A 51 0.22 -7.18 -0.41
N MET A 52 0.14 -7.37 0.91
CA MET A 52 -0.32 -8.63 1.51
C MET A 52 -1.75 -8.98 1.11
N VAL A 53 -2.64 -8.00 1.05
CA VAL A 53 -4.02 -8.23 0.61
C VAL A 53 -4.06 -8.54 -0.89
N GLY A 54 -3.31 -7.80 -1.72
CA GLY A 54 -3.21 -8.05 -3.15
C GLY A 54 -2.68 -9.45 -3.48
N THR A 55 -1.63 -9.90 -2.80
CA THR A 55 -1.09 -11.27 -2.99
C THR A 55 -2.05 -12.34 -2.48
N SER A 56 -2.75 -12.09 -1.37
CA SER A 56 -3.79 -13.01 -0.85
C SER A 56 -4.97 -13.14 -1.82
N ILE A 57 -5.38 -12.03 -2.47
CA ILE A 57 -6.38 -12.06 -3.54
C ILE A 57 -5.85 -12.91 -4.72
N LEU A 58 -4.59 -12.75 -5.12
CA LEU A 58 -4.01 -13.55 -6.22
C LEU A 58 -3.99 -15.06 -5.91
N LEU A 59 -3.64 -15.44 -4.67
CA LEU A 59 -3.54 -16.83 -4.23
C LEU A 59 -4.89 -17.53 -4.06
N THR A 60 -5.96 -16.78 -3.81
CA THR A 60 -7.31 -17.34 -3.63
C THR A 60 -8.06 -17.62 -4.95
N GLY A 61 -7.43 -17.34 -6.10
CA GLY A 61 -7.96 -17.63 -7.44
C GLY A 61 -9.33 -17.00 -7.75
N PRO A 62 -9.52 -15.67 -7.60
CA PRO A 62 -10.80 -15.04 -7.87
C PRO A 62 -11.03 -14.85 -9.37
N ALA A 63 -12.30 -14.62 -9.73
CA ALA A 63 -12.70 -14.17 -11.07
C ALA A 63 -11.83 -13.01 -11.60
N ILE A 64 -11.74 -12.86 -12.93
CA ILE A 64 -10.85 -11.93 -13.65
C ILE A 64 -10.71 -10.54 -13.00
N GLY A 65 -11.79 -9.97 -12.44
CA GLY A 65 -11.77 -8.68 -11.74
C GLY A 65 -10.86 -8.64 -10.49
N GLY A 66 -10.78 -9.73 -9.72
CA GLY A 66 -9.88 -9.84 -8.57
C GLY A 66 -8.41 -9.90 -8.98
N VAL A 67 -8.10 -10.51 -10.12
CA VAL A 67 -6.72 -10.56 -10.66
C VAL A 67 -6.22 -9.16 -11.03
N LEU A 68 -7.06 -8.34 -11.69
CA LEU A 68 -6.69 -6.96 -12.03
C LEU A 68 -6.42 -6.11 -10.80
N ILE A 69 -7.25 -6.25 -9.76
CA ILE A 69 -7.07 -5.53 -8.48
C ILE A 69 -5.79 -5.98 -7.79
N ALA A 70 -5.51 -7.29 -7.77
CA ALA A 70 -4.29 -7.83 -7.20
C ALA A 70 -3.04 -7.31 -7.91
N LEU A 71 -3.03 -7.32 -9.25
CA LEU A 71 -1.90 -6.80 -10.04
C LEU A 71 -1.69 -5.30 -9.83
N PHE A 72 -2.77 -4.52 -9.79
CA PHE A 72 -2.70 -3.09 -9.46
C PHE A 72 -2.12 -2.87 -8.07
N SER A 73 -2.61 -3.61 -7.07
CA SER A 73 -2.17 -3.48 -5.68
C SER A 73 -0.70 -3.85 -5.51
N ILE A 74 -0.27 -4.96 -6.12
CA ILE A 74 1.13 -5.41 -6.10
C ILE A 74 2.02 -4.40 -6.83
N GLY A 75 1.64 -3.98 -8.04
CA GLY A 75 2.43 -3.04 -8.84
C GLY A 75 2.58 -1.67 -8.18
N SER A 76 1.49 -1.14 -7.64
CA SER A 76 1.51 0.13 -6.89
C SER A 76 2.32 0.02 -5.60
N ALA A 77 2.26 -1.11 -4.90
CA ALA A 77 3.08 -1.34 -3.71
C ALA A 77 4.58 -1.41 -4.03
N ILE A 78 4.96 -2.14 -5.08
CA ILE A 78 6.35 -2.18 -5.56
C ILE A 78 6.83 -0.78 -5.93
N PHE A 79 6.01 -0.01 -6.65
CA PHE A 79 6.34 1.37 -7.00
C PHE A 79 6.61 2.23 -5.76
N VAL A 80 5.75 2.15 -4.74
CA VAL A 80 5.94 2.91 -3.49
C VAL A 80 7.17 2.43 -2.73
N PHE A 81 7.47 1.13 -2.67
CA PHE A 81 8.70 0.63 -2.06
C PHE A 81 9.95 1.16 -2.74
N ILE A 82 9.98 1.14 -4.08
CA ILE A 82 11.07 1.73 -4.87
C ILE A 82 11.22 3.22 -4.54
N LYS A 83 10.10 3.95 -4.45
CA LYS A 83 10.08 5.36 -4.04
C LYS A 83 10.64 5.58 -2.64
N ILE A 84 10.29 4.75 -1.66
CA ILE A 84 10.83 4.82 -0.30
C ILE A 84 12.34 4.57 -0.30
N TRP A 85 12.82 3.63 -1.11
CA TRP A 85 14.22 3.19 -1.11
C TRP A 85 15.17 4.09 -1.93
N LEU A 86 14.74 4.55 -3.12
CA LEU A 86 15.58 5.32 -4.04
C LEU A 86 15.52 6.84 -3.83
N ASP A 87 14.41 7.36 -3.32
CA ASP A 87 14.19 8.80 -3.26
C ASP A 87 14.84 9.39 -2.00
N LYS A 88 16.12 9.76 -2.14
CA LYS A 88 16.93 10.42 -1.11
C LYS A 88 16.33 11.72 -0.58
N THR A 89 15.40 12.34 -1.31
CA THR A 89 14.69 13.55 -0.86
C THR A 89 13.82 13.28 0.38
N TYR A 90 13.50 12.01 0.67
CA TYR A 90 12.91 11.62 1.96
C TYR A 90 13.94 11.24 3.03
N TRP A 91 15.22 11.04 2.70
CA TRP A 91 16.29 10.60 3.61
C TRP A 91 17.18 11.73 4.12
N GLU A 92 17.32 12.80 3.35
CA GLU A 92 18.28 13.87 3.61
C GLU A 92 17.55 15.21 3.73
N HIS A 93 16.93 15.47 4.89
CA HIS A 93 16.51 16.79 5.36
C HIS A 93 16.70 16.88 6.87
#